data_AF-Q56Z71-F1
#
_entry.id   AF-Q56Z71-F1
#
_cell.length_a   1.000
_cell.length_b   1.000
_cell.length_c   1.000
_cell.angle_alpha   90.00
_cell.angle_beta   90.00
_cell.angle_gamma   90.00
#
_symmetry.space_group_name_H-M   'P 1'
#
loop_
_entity.id
_entity.type
_entity.pdbx_description
1 polymer ?
#
loop_
_entity_poly.entity_id
_entity_poly.type
_entity_poly.pdbx_seq_one_letter_code
_entity_poly.pdbx_strand_id
1 'polypeptide(L)'
;MGIESVVDKENAKLSNGVGDAACSACEMAVVWIQSQLRQNMTQERILNYVNELCERLPSPMGESAVDCAQLSTMPTVSLTIGGKVFDLAPEEYVLKVGEGPVAQCISGFIALDVAPPRGPLWILGDVFMGKYHTVFDFGNEQVGFAEAA
;
A
#
# COMPACT_ATOMS: atom_id res chain seq x y z
N MET A 1 40.40 -8.17 -3.93
CA MET A 1 39.17 -8.86 -3.45
C MET A 1 38.19 -7.77 -3.06
N GLY A 2 37.28 -7.42 -3.98
CA GLY A 2 36.21 -6.46 -3.74
C GLY A 2 34.90 -7.24 -3.70
N ILE A 3 34.06 -6.96 -2.71
CA ILE A 3 32.71 -7.51 -2.61
C ILE A 3 31.81 -6.67 -3.51
N GLU A 4 31.20 -7.31 -4.49
CA GLU A 4 30.27 -6.72 -5.44
C GLU A 4 28.83 -7.00 -4.96
N SER A 5 28.01 -5.96 -4.93
CA SER A 5 26.59 -6.03 -4.58
C SER A 5 25.82 -6.73 -5.71
N VAL A 6 24.99 -7.72 -5.36
CA VAL A 6 24.21 -8.54 -6.30
C VAL A 6 22.95 -7.81 -6.80
N VAL A 7 22.73 -6.56 -6.37
CA VAL A 7 21.46 -5.85 -6.56
C VAL A 7 21.33 -5.21 -7.96
N ASP A 8 22.42 -5.08 -8.71
CA ASP A 8 22.39 -4.34 -10.00
C ASP A 8 22.21 -5.21 -11.26
N LYS A 9 21.95 -6.52 -11.13
CA LYS A 9 21.84 -7.42 -12.31
C LYS A 9 20.42 -7.75 -12.80
N GLU A 10 19.36 -7.35 -12.10
CA GLU A 10 17.99 -7.66 -12.53
C GLU A 10 17.22 -6.49 -13.17
N ASN A 11 17.72 -5.25 -13.09
CA ASN A 11 16.97 -4.06 -13.53
C ASN A 11 17.02 -3.74 -15.04
N ALA A 12 17.41 -4.69 -15.89
CA ALA A 12 17.56 -4.43 -17.33
C ALA A 12 16.52 -5.13 -18.24
N LYS A 13 15.50 -5.84 -17.72
CA LYS A 13 14.63 -6.67 -18.60
C LYS A 13 13.13 -6.76 -18.32
N LEU A 14 12.55 -5.99 -17.40
CA LEU A 14 11.11 -6.14 -17.04
C LEU A 14 10.19 -4.99 -17.49
N SER A 15 10.71 -3.93 -18.11
CA SER A 15 9.95 -2.67 -18.27
C SER A 15 8.99 -2.56 -19.46
N ASN A 16 8.89 -3.55 -20.37
CA ASN A 16 8.11 -3.38 -21.61
C ASN A 16 6.83 -4.22 -21.75
N GLY A 17 6.56 -5.18 -20.85
CA GLY A 17 5.39 -6.07 -20.98
C GLY A 17 4.18 -5.68 -20.12
N VAL A 18 4.44 -5.26 -18.88
CA VAL A 18 3.38 -5.02 -17.88
C VAL A 18 2.68 -3.67 -18.09
N GLY A 19 3.45 -2.64 -18.48
CA GLY A 19 2.89 -1.30 -18.73
C GLY A 19 1.94 -1.23 -19.93
N ASP A 20 2.19 -2.03 -20.98
CA ASP A 20 1.40 -2.03 -22.22
C ASP A 20 0.03 -2.72 -22.01
N ALA A 21 0.02 -3.81 -21.24
CA ALA A 21 -1.21 -4.49 -20.84
C ALA A 21 -2.09 -3.63 -19.92
N ALA A 22 -1.48 -2.90 -18.98
CA ALA A 22 -2.18 -1.97 -18.10
C ALA A 22 -2.75 -0.77 -18.87
N CYS A 23 -2.01 -0.23 -19.84
CA CYS A 23 -2.48 0.86 -20.71
C CYS A 23 -3.68 0.43 -21.55
N SER A 24 -3.59 -0.75 -22.20
CA SER A 24 -4.67 -1.32 -23.00
C SER A 24 -5.95 -1.58 -22.18
N ALA A 25 -5.80 -2.09 -20.94
CA ALA A 25 -6.93 -2.29 -20.04
C ALA A 25 -7.57 -0.97 -19.60
N CYS A 26 -6.76 0.06 -19.32
CA CYS A 26 -7.23 1.40 -18.97
C CYS A 26 -7.99 2.05 -20.13
N GLU A 27 -7.47 1.98 -21.36
CA GLU A 27 -8.16 2.50 -22.54
C GLU A 27 -9.52 1.82 -22.76
N MET A 28 -9.57 0.49 -22.61
CA MET A 28 -10.84 -0.25 -22.70
C MET A 28 -11.84 0.17 -21.62
N ALA A 29 -11.39 0.38 -20.38
CA ALA A 29 -12.21 0.85 -19.28
C ALA A 29 -12.75 2.27 -19.57
N VAL A 30 -11.90 3.20 -20.00
CA VAL A 30 -12.29 4.58 -20.35
C VAL A 30 -13.30 4.61 -21.49
N VAL A 31 -13.10 3.83 -22.55
CA VAL A 31 -14.04 3.72 -23.68
C VAL A 31 -15.40 3.19 -23.20
N TRP A 32 -15.41 2.21 -22.30
CA TRP A 32 -16.64 1.67 -21.76
C TRP A 32 -17.37 2.67 -20.86
N ILE A 33 -16.65 3.41 -20.00
CA ILE A 33 -17.21 4.51 -19.20
C ILE A 33 -17.86 5.56 -20.12
N GLN A 34 -17.16 5.96 -21.18
CA GLN A 34 -17.68 6.91 -22.17
C GLN A 34 -18.95 6.39 -22.86
N SER A 35 -19.03 5.10 -23.15
CA SER A 35 -20.24 4.46 -23.71
C SER A 35 -21.42 4.55 -22.74
N GLN A 36 -21.19 4.28 -21.44
CA GLN A 36 -22.25 4.36 -20.43
C GLN A 36 -22.73 5.79 -20.17
N LEU A 37 -21.82 6.76 -20.16
CA LEU A 37 -22.17 8.18 -20.05
C LEU A 37 -22.97 8.66 -21.28
N ARG A 38 -22.63 8.17 -22.48
CA ARG A 38 -23.41 8.44 -23.72
C ARG A 38 -24.80 7.81 -23.71
N GLN A 39 -25.01 6.72 -22.96
CA GLN A 39 -26.31 6.06 -22.81
C GLN A 39 -27.17 6.64 -21.68
N ASN A 40 -26.78 7.77 -21.07
CA ASN A 40 -27.59 8.50 -20.08
C ASN A 40 -27.99 7.64 -18.87
N MET A 41 -27.10 6.74 -18.43
CA MET A 41 -27.32 5.87 -17.27
C MET A 41 -27.40 6.66 -15.95
N THR A 42 -28.06 6.08 -14.94
CA THR A 42 -28.16 6.68 -13.60
C THR A 42 -26.80 6.82 -12.94
N GLN A 43 -26.61 7.90 -12.17
CA GLN A 43 -25.39 8.20 -11.42
C GLN A 43 -24.94 7.04 -10.53
N GLU A 44 -25.88 6.31 -9.90
CA GLU A 44 -25.57 5.13 -9.09
C GLU A 44 -24.92 3.99 -9.88
N ARG A 45 -25.35 3.78 -11.13
CA ARG A 45 -24.81 2.70 -11.96
C ARG A 45 -23.40 3.03 -12.48
N ILE A 46 -23.12 4.32 -12.69
CA ILE A 46 -21.78 4.82 -13.00
C ILE A 46 -20.87 4.68 -11.77
N LEU A 47 -21.34 5.07 -10.59
CA LEU A 47 -20.58 4.95 -9.33
C LEU A 47 -20.23 3.49 -8.99
N ASN A 48 -21.21 2.58 -9.09
CA ASN A 48 -20.97 1.15 -8.83
C ASN A 48 -19.92 0.56 -9.78
N TYR A 49 -19.96 0.94 -11.05
CA TYR A 49 -18.98 0.47 -12.03
C TYR A 49 -17.58 1.06 -11.80
N VAL A 50 -17.49 2.35 -11.44
CA VAL A 50 -16.21 2.98 -11.09
C VAL A 50 -15.59 2.29 -9.87
N ASN A 51 -16.37 1.97 -8.84
CA ASN A 51 -15.89 1.21 -7.68
C ASN A 51 -15.41 -0.20 -8.08
N GLU A 52 -16.20 -0.91 -8.89
CA GLU A 52 -15.83 -2.24 -9.40
C GLU A 52 -14.55 -2.21 -10.26
N LEU A 53 -14.31 -1.12 -11.00
CA LEU A 53 -13.06 -0.88 -11.71
C LEU A 53 -11.91 -0.51 -10.78
N CYS A 54 -12.12 0.32 -9.76
CA CYS A 54 -11.08 0.64 -8.77
C CYS A 54 -10.61 -0.61 -8.01
N GLU A 55 -11.51 -1.56 -7.76
CA GLU A 55 -11.17 -2.86 -7.17
C GLU A 55 -10.43 -3.80 -8.14
N ARG A 56 -10.66 -3.63 -9.45
CA ARG A 56 -10.07 -4.48 -10.51
C ARG A 56 -8.84 -3.93 -11.19
N LEU A 57 -8.63 -2.61 -11.13
CA LEU A 57 -7.47 -1.95 -11.69
C LEU A 57 -6.35 -2.12 -10.68
N PRO A 58 -5.37 -2.99 -10.93
CA PRO A 58 -4.23 -3.07 -10.06
C PRO A 58 -3.57 -1.69 -10.07
N SER A 59 -3.36 -1.10 -8.88
CA SER A 59 -2.21 -0.23 -8.74
C SER A 59 -1.03 -1.05 -9.29
N PRO A 60 -0.24 -0.54 -10.25
CA PRO A 60 0.84 -1.31 -10.87
C PRO A 60 1.85 -1.83 -9.83
N MET A 61 1.82 -1.30 -8.60
CA MET A 61 2.63 -1.71 -7.45
C MET A 61 1.81 -2.25 -6.25
N GLY A 62 0.48 -2.39 -6.37
CA GLY A 62 -0.39 -2.85 -5.28
C GLY A 62 -0.64 -1.83 -4.16
N GLU A 63 -0.22 -0.58 -4.39
CA GLU A 63 -0.34 0.53 -3.44
C GLU A 63 -1.79 1.00 -3.32
N SER A 64 -2.22 1.28 -2.09
CA SER A 64 -3.54 1.85 -1.83
C SER A 64 -3.42 3.36 -1.64
N ALA A 65 -3.77 4.12 -2.69
CA ALA A 65 -3.78 5.57 -2.64
C ALA A 65 -4.89 6.09 -1.73
N VAL A 66 -4.58 7.11 -0.92
CA VAL A 66 -5.53 7.78 -0.03
C VAL A 66 -5.52 9.29 -0.27
N ASP A 67 -6.61 9.96 0.10
CA ASP A 67 -6.68 11.42 0.00
C ASP A 67 -5.83 12.09 1.09
N CYS A 68 -4.76 12.77 0.68
CA CYS A 68 -3.89 13.53 1.58
C CYS A 68 -4.64 14.59 2.39
N ALA A 69 -5.75 15.15 1.87
CA ALA A 69 -6.53 16.18 2.57
C ALA A 69 -7.33 15.61 3.75
N GLN A 70 -7.57 14.29 3.76
CA GLN A 70 -8.36 13.63 4.81
C GLN A 70 -7.49 13.06 5.93
N LEU A 71 -6.15 13.18 5.87
CA LEU A 71 -5.22 12.61 6.83
C LEU A 71 -5.60 12.89 8.29
N SER A 72 -5.92 14.16 8.59
CA SER A 72 -6.29 14.62 9.94
C SER A 72 -7.61 14.04 10.48
N THR A 73 -8.42 13.41 9.62
CA THR A 73 -9.69 12.78 10.00
C THR A 73 -9.59 11.26 10.10
N MET A 74 -8.46 10.69 9.66
CA MET A 74 -8.27 9.25 9.69
C MET A 74 -8.05 8.77 11.14
N PRO A 75 -8.46 7.53 11.47
CA PRO A 75 -8.36 7.02 12.83
C PRO A 75 -6.93 6.63 13.19
N THR A 76 -6.59 6.73 14.46
CA THR A 76 -5.42 6.05 15.02
C THR A 76 -5.63 4.53 14.93
N VAL A 77 -4.66 3.81 14.40
CA VAL A 77 -4.65 2.34 14.34
C VAL A 77 -3.83 1.80 15.50
N SER A 78 -4.40 0.87 16.27
CA SER A 78 -3.75 0.32 17.47
C SER A 78 -3.45 -1.17 17.29
N LEU A 79 -2.20 -1.57 17.53
CA LEU A 79 -1.78 -2.97 17.60
C LEU A 79 -1.54 -3.37 19.05
N THR A 80 -2.06 -4.52 19.48
CA THR A 80 -1.78 -5.05 20.82
C THR A 80 -0.74 -6.16 20.74
N ILE A 81 0.43 -5.95 21.34
CA ILE A 81 1.55 -6.89 21.34
C ILE A 81 1.97 -7.11 22.79
N GLY A 82 1.96 -8.37 23.25
CA GLY A 82 2.35 -8.70 24.64
C GLY A 82 1.51 -7.99 25.71
N GLY A 83 0.25 -7.67 25.42
CA GLY A 83 -0.65 -6.94 26.33
C GLY A 83 -0.41 -5.42 26.41
N LYS A 84 0.53 -4.88 25.62
CA LYS A 84 0.72 -3.44 25.45
C LYS A 84 0.13 -2.96 24.13
N VAL A 85 -0.39 -1.74 24.13
CA VAL A 85 -0.97 -1.08 22.96
C VAL A 85 0.09 -0.22 22.29
N PHE A 86 0.20 -0.35 20.97
CA PHE A 86 1.09 0.39 20.09
C PHE A 86 0.23 1.12 19.05
N ASP A 87 0.09 2.42 19.24
CA ASP A 87 -0.71 3.27 18.37
C ASP A 87 0.10 3.76 17.16
N LEU A 88 -0.56 3.90 16.02
CA LEU A 88 -0.05 4.55 14.82
C LEU A 88 -1.07 5.63 14.41
N ALA A 89 -0.63 6.89 14.46
CA ALA A 89 -1.37 8.03 13.96
C ALA A 89 -1.35 8.03 12.41
N PRO A 90 -2.30 8.72 11.76
CA PRO A 90 -2.37 8.82 10.29
C PRO A 90 -1.06 9.25 9.63
N GLU A 91 -0.32 10.14 10.25
CA GLU A 91 0.96 10.66 9.76
C GLU A 91 2.07 9.60 9.74
N GLU A 92 1.91 8.52 10.52
CA GLU A 92 2.93 7.48 10.70
C GLU A 92 2.67 6.27 9.80
N TYR A 93 1.40 5.97 9.49
CA TYR A 93 1.05 4.85 8.61
C TYR A 93 0.69 5.26 7.18
N VAL A 94 0.66 6.55 6.84
CA VAL A 94 0.47 7.03 5.47
C VAL A 94 1.76 7.66 4.96
N LEU A 95 2.28 7.12 3.86
CA LEU A 95 3.47 7.63 3.20
C LEU A 95 3.08 8.74 2.21
N LYS A 96 3.72 9.89 2.32
CA LYS A 96 3.56 10.99 1.37
C LYS A 96 4.73 11.00 0.38
N VAL A 97 4.43 10.72 -0.88
CA VAL A 97 5.41 10.67 -1.97
C VAL A 97 5.30 11.96 -2.79
N GLY A 98 6.43 12.67 -2.95
CA GLY A 98 6.49 13.95 -3.64
C GLY A 98 6.13 15.16 -2.76
N GLU A 99 6.15 16.35 -3.36
CA GLU A 99 6.00 17.61 -2.63
C GLU A 99 4.88 18.49 -3.18
N GLY A 100 4.34 19.36 -2.31
CA GLY A 100 3.33 20.34 -2.70
C GLY A 100 2.00 19.71 -3.13
N PRO A 101 1.25 20.35 -4.05
CA PRO A 101 -0.10 19.94 -4.43
C PRO A 101 -0.16 18.66 -5.28
N VAL A 102 0.99 18.15 -5.74
CA VAL A 102 1.09 16.92 -6.52
C VAL A 102 1.54 15.73 -5.68
N ALA A 103 1.68 15.91 -4.36
CA ALA A 103 2.05 14.83 -3.46
C ALA A 103 0.96 13.76 -3.44
N GLN A 104 1.38 12.50 -3.56
CA GLN A 104 0.51 11.34 -3.46
C GLN A 104 0.62 10.76 -2.05
N CYS A 105 -0.52 10.41 -1.45
CA CYS A 105 -0.54 9.72 -0.17
C CYS A 105 -0.88 8.25 -0.39
N ILE A 106 -0.05 7.37 0.18
CA ILE A 106 -0.14 5.93 0.03
C ILE A 106 -0.29 5.33 1.41
N SER A 107 -1.28 4.46 1.58
CA SER A 107 -1.43 3.67 2.81
C SER A 107 -0.24 2.72 2.96
N GLY A 108 0.37 2.72 4.15
CA GLY A 108 1.41 1.78 4.55
C GLY A 108 0.89 0.37 4.85
N PHE A 109 -0.42 0.14 4.77
CA PHE A 109 -1.03 -1.18 4.87
C PHE A 109 -1.16 -1.85 3.52
N ILE A 110 -0.79 -3.12 3.46
CA ILE A 110 -0.93 -3.99 2.29
C ILE A 110 -1.72 -5.23 2.71
N ALA A 111 -2.72 -5.59 1.90
CA ALA A 111 -3.46 -6.81 2.10
C ALA A 111 -2.59 -8.04 1.79
N LEU A 112 -2.49 -8.97 2.73
CA LEU A 112 -1.75 -10.21 2.56
C LEU A 112 -2.53 -11.38 3.18
N ASP A 113 -3.00 -12.28 2.32
CA ASP A 113 -3.67 -13.51 2.74
C ASP A 113 -2.69 -14.68 2.74
N VAL A 114 -2.24 -15.08 3.94
CA VAL A 114 -1.41 -16.29 4.13
C VAL A 114 -2.29 -17.44 4.58
N ALA A 115 -2.39 -18.49 3.75
CA ALA A 115 -3.16 -19.67 4.08
C ALA A 115 -2.58 -20.45 5.28
N PRO A 116 -3.42 -21.18 6.03
CA PRO A 116 -2.96 -22.14 7.03
C PRO A 116 -1.94 -23.15 6.45
N PRO A 117 -0.95 -23.64 7.22
CA PRO A 117 -0.80 -23.51 8.68
C PRO A 117 0.00 -22.29 9.15
N ARG A 118 0.50 -21.44 8.23
CA ARG A 118 1.41 -20.34 8.56
C ARG A 118 0.70 -19.03 8.90
N GLY A 119 -0.49 -18.80 8.34
CA GLY A 119 -1.33 -17.66 8.69
C GLY A 119 -2.50 -18.04 9.62
N PRO A 120 -3.28 -17.04 10.06
CA PRO A 120 -3.16 -15.61 9.75
C PRO A 120 -1.95 -14.96 10.42
N LEU A 121 -1.28 -14.04 9.73
CA LEU A 121 -0.12 -13.31 10.26
C LEU A 121 -0.14 -11.85 9.83
N TRP A 122 0.56 -11.02 10.61
CA TRP A 122 0.89 -9.63 10.26
C TRP A 122 2.39 -9.53 10.05
N ILE A 123 2.81 -8.69 9.11
CA ILE A 123 4.22 -8.31 8.92
C ILE A 123 4.35 -6.86 9.35
N LEU A 124 5.07 -6.63 10.45
CA LEU A 124 5.32 -5.29 10.97
C LEU A 124 6.63 -4.76 10.37
N GLY A 125 6.49 -3.97 9.29
CA GLY A 125 7.61 -3.44 8.51
C GLY A 125 8.12 -2.10 9.00
N ASP A 126 8.73 -1.37 8.06
CA ASP A 126 9.29 -0.03 8.22
C ASP A 126 8.31 0.99 8.82
N VAL A 127 7.03 0.96 8.44
CA VAL A 127 5.98 1.81 9.04
C VAL A 127 5.91 1.67 10.55
N PHE A 128 5.90 0.43 11.06
CA PHE A 128 5.85 0.17 12.50
C PHE A 128 7.21 0.40 13.16
N MET A 129 8.28 -0.11 12.54
CA MET A 129 9.65 -0.02 13.08
C MET A 129 10.22 1.39 13.04
N GLY A 130 9.68 2.28 12.21
CA GLY A 130 10.02 3.70 12.16
C GLY A 130 9.50 4.45 13.38
N LYS A 131 8.28 4.15 13.83
CA LYS A 131 7.73 4.71 15.08
C LYS A 131 8.29 4.03 16.32
N TYR A 132 8.46 2.71 16.27
CA TYR A 132 8.87 1.91 17.41
C TYR A 132 10.25 1.29 17.18
N HIS A 133 11.24 1.79 17.94
CA HIS A 133 12.54 1.18 18.00
C HIS A 133 12.42 -0.30 18.38
N THR A 134 12.93 -1.16 17.50
CA THR A 134 12.75 -2.61 17.57
C THR A 134 14.09 -3.28 17.87
N VAL A 135 14.14 -4.05 18.96
CA VAL A 135 15.32 -4.83 19.36
C VAL A 135 15.05 -6.31 19.11
N PHE A 136 15.89 -6.95 18.30
CA PHE A 136 15.91 -8.39 18.12
C PHE A 136 16.96 -9.00 19.05
N ASP A 137 16.52 -9.55 20.17
CA ASP A 137 17.38 -10.18 21.16
C ASP A 137 17.45 -11.69 20.90
N PHE A 138 18.45 -12.07 20.11
CA PHE A 138 18.71 -13.48 19.79
C PHE A 138 19.11 -14.31 21.02
N GLY A 139 19.75 -13.69 22.03
CA GLY A 139 20.23 -14.40 23.22
C GLY A 139 19.08 -14.90 24.11
N ASN A 140 17.98 -14.15 24.15
CA ASN A 140 16.78 -14.51 24.90
C ASN A 140 15.58 -14.88 24.00
N GLU A 141 15.80 -15.06 22.69
CA GLU A 141 14.79 -15.41 21.69
C GLU A 141 13.54 -14.51 21.73
N GLN A 142 13.74 -13.20 21.86
CA GLN A 142 12.64 -12.24 22.04
C GLN A 142 12.81 -10.99 21.16
N VAL A 143 11.68 -10.28 20.97
CA VAL A 143 11.64 -8.97 20.32
C VAL A 143 11.09 -7.95 21.29
N GLY A 144 11.77 -6.81 21.41
CA GLY A 144 11.38 -5.69 22.26
C GLY A 144 11.05 -4.45 21.44
N PHE A 145 10.09 -3.66 21.93
CA PHE A 145 9.66 -2.42 21.29
C PHE A 145 9.68 -1.26 22.29
N ALA A 146 10.13 -0.10 21.83
CA ALA A 146 10.09 1.18 22.55
C ALA A 146 9.77 2.31 21.57
N GLU A 147 9.26 3.45 22.06
CA GLU A 147 9.06 4.63 21.22
C GLU A 147 10.41 5.11 20.63
N ALA A 148 10.43 5.41 19.33
CA ALA A 148 11.60 5.98 18.68
C ALA A 148 11.80 7.45 19.09
N ALA A 149 13.04 7.94 18.98
CA ALA A 149 13.46 9.27 19.44
C ALA A 149 13.20 10.37 18.41
#